data_AF-A0AAD5XEM8-F1
#
_entry.id   AF-A0AAD5XEM8-F1
#
_cell.length_a   1.000
_cell.length_b   1.000
_cell.length_c   1.000
_cell.angle_alpha   90.00
_cell.angle_beta   90.00
_cell.angle_gamma   90.00
#
_symmetry.space_group_name_H-M   'P 1'
#
loop_
_entity.id
_entity.type
_entity.pdbx_description
1 polymer ?
#
loop_
_entity_poly.entity_id
_entity_poly.type
_entity_poly.pdbx_seq_one_letter_code
_entity_poly.pdbx_strand_id
1 'polypeptide(L)'
;MYNPNSGRGRRRTNAQPATNRAAQLREAQRVHRERKQTYIKQLEAKAARADELEAICAALSRRLLALAASLPALSDPADAPGNSNAQSAANQPADDAPIASPSAATDTFPSTASHSDDWLESSLPDALASREAFVSAALLYGPIELEFARILLTNVPSLEDSPLIGRFIDATNAAVDSSDRRELRKNMMLVIASSQDILDACGVIERQKVLETFALIKMRNKDINAYIHQMMLGYSTNTAKSTEVSDSLTPPRSANSELKQRQIQSSTTKTPITIYERDKSSPLEAPFRDILNSIKSLDGAQDLIDDLCDVYYSISIDGKYEERFFKLWEITHTLSEMCSTIEDRIKLMISLEIGRGANREHIQNFIQQIKSIQELALLK
;
A
#
# COMPACT_ATOMS: atom_id res chain seq x y z
N MET A 1 30.61 -24.43 -20.98
CA MET A 1 29.53 -23.96 -21.87
C MET A 1 28.23 -24.67 -21.51
N TYR A 2 27.24 -23.93 -21.02
CA TYR A 2 25.90 -24.45 -20.72
C TYR A 2 25.07 -24.45 -22.03
N ASN A 3 24.55 -25.60 -22.44
CA ASN A 3 23.70 -25.73 -23.62
C ASN A 3 22.22 -25.80 -23.19
N PRO A 4 21.45 -24.69 -23.31
CA PRO A 4 20.05 -24.64 -22.90
C PRO A 4 19.14 -25.57 -23.72
N ASN A 5 19.62 -26.10 -24.85
CA ASN A 5 18.89 -27.03 -25.71
C ASN A 5 19.29 -28.50 -25.52
N SER A 6 20.09 -28.83 -24.49
CA SER A 6 20.63 -30.19 -24.35
C SER A 6 19.58 -31.29 -24.12
N GLY A 7 18.32 -30.94 -23.85
CA GLY A 7 17.23 -31.90 -23.69
C GLY A 7 17.43 -32.93 -22.55
N ARG A 8 18.54 -32.84 -21.80
CA ARG A 8 18.90 -33.69 -20.65
C ARG A 8 18.10 -33.33 -19.39
N GLY A 9 16.86 -32.88 -19.57
CA GLY A 9 15.87 -32.85 -18.52
C GLY A 9 15.29 -34.24 -18.33
N ARG A 10 14.96 -34.61 -17.08
CA ARG A 10 14.22 -35.81 -16.70
C ARG A 10 13.14 -36.12 -17.75
N ARG A 11 13.24 -37.27 -18.44
CA ARG A 11 12.26 -37.71 -19.45
C ARG A 11 10.86 -37.59 -18.85
N ARG A 12 9.94 -36.91 -19.56
CA ARG A 12 8.52 -36.87 -19.18
C ARG A 12 8.00 -38.30 -19.15
N THR A 13 7.77 -38.83 -17.97
CA THR A 13 7.13 -40.14 -17.83
C THR A 13 5.63 -39.93 -17.98
N ASN A 14 5.04 -40.54 -19.00
CA ASN A 14 3.58 -40.60 -19.20
C ASN A 14 2.90 -41.59 -18.23
N ALA A 15 3.64 -42.11 -17.24
CA ALA A 15 3.09 -43.04 -16.25
C ALA A 15 2.01 -42.34 -15.43
N GLN A 16 0.85 -43.00 -15.26
CA GLN A 16 -0.20 -42.52 -14.37
C GLN A 16 0.37 -42.27 -12.96
N PRO A 17 0.01 -41.16 -12.31
CA PRO A 17 0.46 -40.87 -10.96
C PRO A 17 -0.03 -41.95 -10.00
N ALA A 18 0.85 -42.44 -9.12
CA ALA A 18 0.53 -43.52 -8.19
C ALA A 18 -0.52 -43.13 -7.14
N THR A 19 -0.78 -41.84 -6.94
CA THR A 19 -1.75 -41.31 -5.97
C THR A 19 -2.44 -40.06 -6.52
N ASN A 20 -3.67 -39.78 -6.05
CA ASN A 20 -4.43 -38.57 -6.40
C ASN A 20 -3.66 -37.29 -6.04
N ARG A 21 -2.95 -37.27 -4.91
CA ARG A 21 -2.10 -36.13 -4.50
C ARG A 21 -0.97 -35.88 -5.50
N ALA A 22 -0.35 -36.94 -6.02
CA ALA A 22 0.67 -36.81 -7.06
C ALA A 22 0.08 -36.30 -8.40
N ALA A 23 -1.18 -36.65 -8.71
CA ALA A 23 -1.89 -36.11 -9.87
C ALA A 23 -2.14 -34.60 -9.73
N GLN A 24 -2.66 -34.16 -8.59
CA GLN A 24 -2.92 -32.74 -8.30
C GLN A 24 -1.63 -31.91 -8.34
N LEU A 25 -0.52 -32.41 -7.79
CA LEU A 25 0.78 -31.73 -7.85
C LEU A 25 1.29 -31.58 -9.28
N ARG A 26 1.14 -32.61 -10.14
CA ARG A 26 1.52 -32.52 -11.56
C ARG A 26 0.68 -31.49 -12.30
N GLU A 27 -0.62 -31.45 -12.01
CA GLU A 27 -1.54 -30.50 -12.63
C GLU A 27 -1.24 -29.06 -12.18
N ALA A 28 -1.03 -28.84 -10.89
CA ALA A 28 -0.62 -27.53 -10.37
C ALA A 28 0.70 -27.05 -11.00
N GLN A 29 1.68 -27.95 -11.17
CA GLN A 29 2.93 -27.63 -11.88
C GLN A 29 2.71 -27.33 -13.36
N ARG A 30 1.79 -28.02 -14.04
CA ARG A 30 1.42 -27.75 -15.43
C ARG A 30 0.81 -26.35 -15.56
N VAL A 31 -0.22 -26.07 -14.77
CA VAL A 31 -0.91 -24.77 -14.74
C VAL A 31 0.09 -23.64 -14.42
N HIS A 32 0.99 -23.84 -13.46
CA HIS A 32 2.03 -22.86 -13.14
C HIS A 32 2.96 -22.59 -14.34
N ARG A 33 3.41 -23.64 -15.06
CA ARG A 33 4.25 -23.47 -16.26
C ARG A 33 3.50 -22.77 -17.39
N GLU A 34 2.22 -23.07 -17.58
CA GLU A 34 1.36 -22.42 -18.58
C GLU A 34 1.15 -20.93 -18.26
N ARG A 35 0.89 -20.59 -16.99
CA ARG A 35 0.81 -19.20 -16.52
C ARG A 35 2.13 -18.47 -16.76
N LYS A 36 3.26 -19.08 -16.38
CA LYS A 36 4.60 -18.51 -16.61
C LYS A 36 4.88 -18.30 -18.10
N GLN A 37 4.53 -19.25 -18.96
CA GLN A 37 4.71 -19.12 -20.41
C GLN A 37 3.83 -18.02 -20.99
N THR A 38 2.59 -17.88 -20.52
CA THR A 38 1.69 -16.80 -20.93
C THR A 38 2.23 -15.44 -20.51
N TYR A 39 2.75 -15.33 -19.29
CA TYR A 39 3.39 -14.12 -18.78
C TYR A 39 4.62 -13.73 -19.61
N ILE A 40 5.49 -14.70 -19.95
CA ILE A 40 6.65 -14.45 -20.83
C ILE A 40 6.19 -13.92 -22.19
N LYS A 41 5.18 -14.54 -22.82
CA LYS A 41 4.63 -14.04 -24.09
C LYS A 41 4.09 -12.61 -23.99
N GLN A 42 3.44 -12.27 -22.87
CA GLN A 42 2.96 -10.90 -22.64
C GLN A 42 4.10 -9.91 -22.48
N LEU A 43 5.19 -10.30 -21.80
CA LEU A 43 6.39 -9.47 -21.69
C LEU A 43 7.08 -9.28 -23.04
N GLU A 44 7.22 -10.34 -23.84
CA GLU A 44 7.76 -10.28 -25.20
C GLU A 44 6.92 -9.34 -26.09
N ALA A 45 5.59 -9.42 -26.01
CA ALA A 45 4.71 -8.51 -26.74
C ALA A 45 4.83 -7.05 -26.28
N LYS A 46 5.02 -6.81 -24.98
CA LYS A 46 5.26 -5.47 -24.44
C LYS A 46 6.60 -4.90 -24.89
N ALA A 47 7.66 -5.72 -24.89
CA ALA A 47 8.97 -5.32 -25.38
C ALA A 47 8.91 -4.92 -26.87
N ALA A 48 8.26 -5.74 -27.70
CA ALA A 48 8.06 -5.42 -29.13
C ALA A 48 7.31 -4.10 -29.35
N ARG A 49 6.32 -3.80 -28.51
CA ARG A 49 5.59 -2.51 -28.57
C ARG A 49 6.44 -1.32 -28.13
N ALA A 50 7.35 -1.52 -27.16
CA ALA A 50 8.29 -0.48 -26.74
C ALA A 50 9.27 -0.14 -27.87
N ASP A 51 9.82 -1.15 -28.54
CA ASP A 51 10.71 -0.98 -29.70
C ASP A 51 10.01 -0.23 -30.85
N GLU A 52 8.73 -0.52 -31.10
CA GLU A 52 7.91 0.20 -32.09
C GLU A 52 7.76 1.69 -31.74
N LEU A 53 7.47 2.01 -30.48
CA LEU A 53 7.35 3.40 -30.03
C LEU A 53 8.68 4.14 -30.09
N GLU A 54 9.79 3.50 -29.75
CA GLU A 54 11.13 4.08 -29.87
C GLU A 54 11.45 4.42 -31.34
N ALA A 55 11.10 3.53 -32.27
CA ALA A 55 11.27 3.78 -33.70
C ALA A 55 10.43 4.98 -34.19
N ILE A 56 9.19 5.13 -33.70
CA ILE A 56 8.33 6.28 -34.00
C ILE A 56 8.93 7.58 -33.45
N CYS A 57 9.36 7.58 -32.18
CA CYS A 57 10.01 8.74 -31.56
C CYS A 57 11.28 9.15 -32.32
N ALA A 58 12.13 8.19 -32.70
CA ALA A 58 13.32 8.46 -33.50
C ALA A 58 12.97 9.06 -34.88
N ALA A 59 11.88 8.61 -35.52
CA ALA A 59 11.42 9.17 -36.78
C ALA A 59 10.89 10.61 -36.63
N LEU A 60 10.15 10.90 -35.56
CA LEU A 60 9.66 12.25 -35.25
C LEU A 60 10.81 13.22 -34.94
N SER A 61 11.79 12.81 -34.13
CA SER A 61 12.98 13.61 -33.84
C SER A 61 13.76 13.97 -35.10
N ARG A 62 13.91 13.03 -36.05
CA ARG A 62 14.52 13.31 -37.37
C ARG A 62 13.73 14.34 -38.16
N ARG A 63 12.39 14.27 -38.15
CA ARG A 63 11.53 15.26 -38.83
C ARG A 63 11.64 16.65 -38.21
N LEU A 64 11.68 16.75 -36.88
CA LEU A 64 11.86 18.03 -36.19
C LEU A 64 13.21 18.66 -36.53
N LEU A 65 14.29 17.88 -36.54
CA LEU A 65 15.61 18.38 -36.96
C LEU A 65 15.62 18.86 -38.42
N ALA A 66 14.97 18.13 -39.33
CA ALA A 66 14.86 18.55 -40.73
C ALA A 66 14.06 19.85 -40.90
N LEU A 67 12.96 20.00 -40.16
CA LEU A 67 12.15 21.23 -40.15
C LEU A 67 12.94 22.41 -39.57
N ALA A 68 13.63 22.22 -38.43
CA ALA A 68 14.47 23.24 -37.83
C ALA A 68 15.58 23.72 -38.79
N ALA A 69 16.19 22.81 -39.56
CA ALA A 69 17.19 23.14 -40.57
C ALA A 69 16.61 23.90 -41.78
N SER A 70 15.30 23.84 -42.03
CA SER A 70 14.62 24.56 -43.12
C SER A 70 14.14 25.98 -42.74
N LEU A 71 14.15 26.32 -41.45
CA LEU A 71 13.79 27.65 -40.93
C LEU A 71 14.82 28.81 -41.05
N PRO A 72 16.10 28.66 -41.48
CA PRO A 72 17.06 29.78 -41.49
C PRO A 72 16.74 30.96 -42.42
N ALA A 73 15.69 30.89 -43.25
CA ALA A 73 15.41 31.91 -44.28
C ALA A 73 14.42 33.03 -43.87
N LEU A 74 13.90 33.02 -42.64
CA LEU A 74 12.92 34.03 -42.17
C LEU A 74 13.44 34.96 -41.07
N SER A 75 14.69 34.79 -40.64
CA SER A 75 15.37 35.69 -39.70
C SER A 75 16.36 36.58 -40.44
N ASP A 76 15.85 37.42 -41.36
CA ASP A 76 16.57 38.62 -41.78
C ASP A 76 16.33 39.69 -40.70
N PRO A 77 17.36 40.12 -39.95
CA PRO A 77 17.21 41.14 -38.92
C PRO A 77 17.06 42.50 -39.60
N ALA A 78 15.83 43.01 -39.65
CA ALA A 78 15.60 44.42 -39.91
C ALA A 78 16.16 45.22 -38.71
N ASP A 79 17.18 46.03 -39.01
CA ASP A 79 17.81 47.01 -38.13
C ASP A 79 16.83 47.76 -37.23
N ALA A 80 16.94 47.58 -35.91
CA ALA A 80 16.32 48.43 -34.91
C ALA A 80 17.42 49.11 -34.08
N PRO A 81 17.59 50.43 -34.17
CA PRO A 81 18.64 51.13 -33.45
C PRO A 81 18.23 51.42 -31.99
N GLY A 82 19.16 51.14 -31.08
CA GLY A 82 19.53 51.93 -29.91
C GLY A 82 18.41 52.42 -28.97
N ASN A 83 18.32 51.80 -27.80
CA ASN A 83 17.94 52.56 -26.60
C ASN A 83 18.78 52.13 -25.39
N SER A 84 19.77 52.96 -25.11
CA SER A 84 20.66 52.93 -23.95
C SER A 84 20.13 53.87 -22.87
N ASN A 85 19.72 53.32 -21.73
CA ASN A 85 19.50 53.99 -20.43
C ASN A 85 19.06 52.88 -19.45
N ALA A 86 19.45 52.75 -18.19
CA ALA A 86 20.33 53.45 -17.25
C ALA A 86 20.52 52.41 -16.09
N GLN A 87 21.74 52.13 -15.62
CA GLN A 87 22.35 52.63 -14.37
C GLN A 87 21.58 52.43 -13.04
N SER A 88 22.36 51.96 -12.04
CA SER A 88 22.22 52.14 -10.57
C SER A 88 21.37 51.11 -9.80
N ALA A 89 21.73 50.56 -8.64
CA ALA A 89 22.87 50.72 -7.72
C ALA A 89 22.94 49.47 -6.80
N ALA A 90 24.10 48.83 -6.64
CA ALA A 90 24.89 48.74 -5.40
C ALA A 90 24.27 49.28 -4.09
N ASN A 91 24.08 48.39 -3.09
CA ASN A 91 24.42 48.60 -1.67
C ASN A 91 24.24 47.31 -0.84
N GLN A 92 25.32 46.85 -0.18
CA GLN A 92 25.34 46.03 1.05
C GLN A 92 25.34 46.99 2.29
N PRO A 93 25.57 46.63 3.58
CA PRO A 93 25.68 45.32 4.28
C PRO A 93 24.95 45.25 5.68
N ALA A 94 25.03 44.05 6.31
CA ALA A 94 25.17 43.72 7.74
C ALA A 94 24.11 44.18 8.79
N ASP A 95 23.55 43.21 9.51
CA ASP A 95 23.25 43.33 10.94
C ASP A 95 23.39 41.96 11.63
N ASP A 96 24.46 41.82 12.42
CA ASP A 96 24.70 40.75 13.39
C ASP A 96 23.97 41.11 14.69
N ALA A 97 23.06 40.25 15.14
CA ALA A 97 22.45 40.32 16.47
C ALA A 97 22.73 39.02 17.25
N PRO A 98 23.30 39.09 18.47
CA PRO A 98 23.57 37.91 19.28
C PRO A 98 22.29 37.50 20.04
N ILE A 99 21.74 36.33 19.72
CA ILE A 99 20.67 35.71 20.51
C ILE A 99 21.30 35.03 21.71
N ALA A 100 20.95 35.55 22.89
CA ALA A 100 21.37 35.06 24.19
C ALA A 100 20.80 33.66 24.51
N SER A 101 21.64 32.81 25.08
CA SER A 101 21.29 31.53 25.71
C SER A 101 20.54 31.74 27.04
N PRO A 102 19.48 30.97 27.32
CA PRO A 102 19.12 30.52 28.66
C PRO A 102 19.53 29.05 28.80
N SER A 103 20.58 28.76 29.56
CA SER A 103 20.57 28.46 31.00
C SER A 103 19.77 27.19 31.34
N ALA A 104 20.53 26.22 31.87
CA ALA A 104 20.14 24.87 32.19
C ALA A 104 19.07 24.80 33.28
N ALA A 105 17.97 24.13 32.97
CA ALA A 105 17.10 23.50 33.95
C ALA A 105 17.38 22.00 33.93
N THR A 106 18.10 21.53 34.93
CA THR A 106 18.35 20.12 35.21
C THR A 106 17.09 19.52 35.82
N ASP A 107 16.09 19.20 34.99
CA ASP A 107 14.92 18.47 35.46
C ASP A 107 15.28 17.02 35.73
N THR A 108 15.27 16.72 37.02
CA THR A 108 15.42 15.41 37.60
C THR A 108 14.13 14.64 37.34
N PHE A 109 14.15 13.67 36.42
CA PHE A 109 13.04 12.73 36.26
C PHE A 109 13.24 11.52 37.19
N PRO A 110 12.31 11.26 38.14
CA PRO A 110 12.14 9.95 38.71
C PRO A 110 10.98 9.27 37.98
N SER A 111 11.26 8.28 37.14
CA SER A 111 10.31 7.17 36.99
C SER A 111 10.94 6.04 36.21
N THR A 112 11.43 5.05 36.94
CA THR A 112 11.54 3.68 36.45
C THR A 112 10.12 3.14 36.28
N ALA A 113 9.44 3.60 35.23
CA ALA A 113 8.28 2.91 34.70
C ALA A 113 8.80 1.60 34.09
N SER A 114 8.60 0.51 34.83
CA SER A 114 8.61 -0.86 34.31
C SER A 114 7.57 -0.95 33.19
N HIS A 115 7.95 -0.52 31.98
CA HIS A 115 7.09 -0.50 30.82
C HIS A 115 6.97 -1.94 30.33
N SER A 116 5.82 -2.56 30.61
CA SER A 116 5.46 -3.90 30.20
C SER A 116 5.48 -4.00 28.67
N ASP A 117 6.43 -4.77 28.14
CA ASP A 117 6.49 -5.23 26.74
C ASP A 117 5.30 -6.15 26.36
N ASP A 118 4.41 -6.42 27.30
CA ASP A 118 3.25 -7.30 27.17
C ASP A 118 2.05 -6.67 26.45
N TRP A 119 2.14 -5.49 25.85
CA TRP A 119 0.93 -4.90 25.25
C TRP A 119 0.42 -5.66 24.00
N LEU A 120 1.32 -6.36 23.30
CA LEU A 120 0.98 -7.28 22.19
C LEU A 120 0.60 -8.69 22.69
N GLU A 121 0.84 -8.99 23.97
CA GLU A 121 0.56 -10.28 24.62
C GLU A 121 -0.65 -10.24 25.57
N SER A 122 -0.96 -9.08 26.17
CA SER A 122 -1.98 -8.95 27.22
C SER A 122 -3.37 -8.55 26.72
N SER A 123 -3.51 -8.14 25.46
CA SER A 123 -4.80 -7.75 24.87
C SER A 123 -5.64 -8.94 24.38
N LEU A 124 -5.08 -10.15 24.35
CA LEU A 124 -5.83 -11.38 24.08
C LEU A 124 -5.68 -12.34 25.27
N PRO A 125 -6.78 -12.86 25.86
CA PRO A 125 -6.70 -13.85 26.92
C PRO A 125 -5.89 -15.07 26.43
N ASP A 126 -4.71 -15.21 27.03
CA ASP A 126 -3.58 -16.09 26.72
C ASP A 126 -3.93 -17.59 26.62
N ALA A 127 -5.14 -17.97 27.03
CA ALA A 127 -5.56 -19.37 27.16
C ALA A 127 -6.13 -20.01 25.87
N LEU A 128 -6.42 -19.24 24.82
CA LEU A 128 -7.09 -19.77 23.60
C LEU A 128 -6.54 -19.27 22.26
N ALA A 129 -5.53 -18.38 22.24
CA ALA A 129 -4.82 -18.04 21.02
C ALA A 129 -3.84 -19.18 20.66
N SER A 130 -4.38 -20.36 20.34
CA SER A 130 -3.60 -21.37 19.63
C SER A 130 -2.94 -20.68 18.46
N ARG A 131 -1.62 -20.87 18.30
CA ARG A 131 -0.83 -20.34 17.19
C ARG A 131 -1.42 -20.86 15.87
N GLU A 132 -2.44 -20.17 15.37
CA GLU A 132 -3.16 -20.51 14.16
C GLU A 132 -2.26 -20.16 12.99
N ALA A 133 -1.35 -21.08 12.68
CA ALA A 133 -0.57 -21.01 11.46
C ALA A 133 -1.52 -21.09 10.27
N PHE A 134 -1.41 -20.14 9.35
CA PHE A 134 -2.09 -20.17 8.06
C PHE A 134 -1.06 -20.22 6.94
N VAL A 135 -1.50 -20.55 5.73
CA VAL A 135 -0.61 -20.57 4.57
C VAL A 135 -0.31 -19.13 4.15
N SER A 136 0.96 -18.76 3.97
CA SER A 136 1.28 -17.39 3.54
C SER A 136 0.61 -17.01 2.22
N ALA A 137 0.34 -15.71 2.05
CA ALA A 137 -0.25 -15.18 0.83
C ALA A 137 0.67 -15.46 -0.38
N ALA A 138 1.99 -15.35 -0.19
CA ALA A 138 2.99 -15.68 -1.19
C ALA A 138 2.88 -17.12 -1.70
N LEU A 139 2.60 -18.09 -0.82
CA LEU A 139 2.49 -19.49 -1.24
C LEU A 139 1.19 -19.75 -2.02
N LEU A 140 0.09 -19.07 -1.67
CA LEU A 140 -1.21 -19.24 -2.33
C LEU A 140 -1.29 -18.54 -3.69
N TYR A 141 -0.82 -17.30 -3.76
CA TYR A 141 -1.02 -16.41 -4.91
C TYR A 141 0.26 -16.09 -5.67
N GLY A 142 1.43 -16.41 -5.12
CA GLY A 142 2.73 -16.04 -5.66
C GLY A 142 3.28 -14.75 -5.01
N PRO A 143 4.50 -14.34 -5.40
CA PRO A 143 5.12 -13.12 -4.86
C PRO A 143 4.28 -11.90 -5.21
N ILE A 144 4.23 -10.93 -4.29
CA ILE A 144 3.53 -9.66 -4.52
C ILE A 144 4.22 -8.85 -5.62
N GLU A 145 3.44 -8.27 -6.53
CA GLU A 145 3.97 -7.40 -7.57
C GLU A 145 4.25 -6.00 -7.00
N LEU A 146 5.51 -5.69 -6.71
CA LEU A 146 5.93 -4.37 -6.19
C LEU A 146 6.98 -3.65 -7.03
N GLU A 147 7.55 -4.29 -8.05
CA GLU A 147 8.62 -3.68 -8.85
C GLU A 147 8.16 -2.44 -9.62
N PHE A 148 6.91 -2.45 -10.10
CA PHE A 148 6.34 -1.26 -10.74
C PHE A 148 6.20 -0.10 -9.74
N ALA A 149 5.88 -0.40 -8.47
CA ALA A 149 5.72 0.62 -7.44
C ALA A 149 7.08 1.22 -7.06
N ARG A 150 8.14 0.40 -7.01
CA ARG A 150 9.52 0.88 -6.85
C ARG A 150 9.84 1.94 -7.91
N ILE A 151 9.63 1.62 -9.18
CA ILE A 151 9.91 2.53 -10.31
C ILE A 151 9.08 3.82 -10.18
N LEU A 152 7.78 3.72 -9.89
CA LEU A 152 6.91 4.89 -9.76
C LEU A 152 7.29 5.79 -8.58
N LEU A 153 7.63 5.20 -7.43
CA LEU A 153 8.05 5.95 -6.24
C LEU A 153 9.43 6.57 -6.42
N THR A 154 10.38 5.90 -7.09
CA THR A 154 11.71 6.47 -7.40
C THR A 154 11.61 7.66 -8.35
N ASN A 155 10.59 7.72 -9.21
CA ASN A 155 10.34 8.87 -10.09
C ASN A 155 9.72 10.09 -9.36
N VAL A 156 9.45 9.99 -8.06
CA VAL A 156 9.05 11.13 -7.23
C VAL A 156 10.32 11.83 -6.75
N PRO A 157 10.55 13.12 -7.11
CA PRO A 157 11.82 13.80 -6.81
C PRO A 157 12.24 13.77 -5.34
N SER A 158 11.31 14.00 -4.40
CA SER A 158 11.60 13.90 -2.95
C SER A 158 11.95 12.50 -2.44
N LEU A 159 11.71 11.47 -3.24
CA LEU A 159 12.00 10.07 -2.90
C LEU A 159 13.11 9.47 -3.76
N GLU A 160 13.75 10.26 -4.63
CA GLU A 160 14.91 9.82 -5.41
C GLU A 160 15.99 9.34 -4.45
N ASP A 161 16.45 8.09 -4.64
CA ASP A 161 17.40 7.39 -3.76
C ASP A 161 16.99 7.26 -2.27
N SER A 162 15.72 7.50 -1.94
CA SER A 162 15.26 7.41 -0.55
C SER A 162 15.20 5.96 -0.07
N PRO A 163 15.81 5.63 1.10
CA PRO A 163 15.75 4.29 1.68
C PRO A 163 14.34 3.91 2.14
N LEU A 164 13.42 4.89 2.24
CA LEU A 164 12.03 4.67 2.65
C LEU A 164 11.29 3.74 1.67
N ILE A 165 11.59 3.84 0.37
CA ILE A 165 10.99 2.97 -0.65
C ILE A 165 11.38 1.50 -0.40
N GLY A 166 12.67 1.25 -0.11
CA GLY A 166 13.17 -0.09 0.22
C GLY A 166 12.47 -0.66 1.44
N ARG A 167 12.42 0.12 2.53
CA ARG A 167 11.75 -0.29 3.79
C ARG A 167 10.28 -0.63 3.59
N PHE A 168 9.55 0.17 2.81
CA PHE A 168 8.15 -0.09 2.50
C PHE A 168 7.96 -1.40 1.72
N ILE A 169 8.80 -1.64 0.70
CA ILE A 169 8.74 -2.87 -0.10
C ILE A 169 9.09 -4.09 0.75
N ASP A 170 10.14 -4.01 1.57
CA ASP A 170 10.58 -5.12 2.43
C ASP A 170 9.53 -5.46 3.48
N ALA A 171 8.93 -4.45 4.13
CA ALA A 171 7.82 -4.65 5.07
C ALA A 171 6.61 -5.29 4.39
N THR A 172 6.31 -4.90 3.15
CA THR A 172 5.18 -5.47 2.39
C THR A 172 5.45 -6.92 2.01
N ASN A 173 6.67 -7.26 1.55
CA ASN A 173 7.06 -8.64 1.27
C ASN A 173 6.97 -9.50 2.55
N ALA A 174 7.50 -9.01 3.67
CA ALA A 174 7.43 -9.70 4.96
C ALA A 174 5.98 -9.98 5.39
N ALA A 175 5.06 -9.02 5.20
CA ALA A 175 3.65 -9.23 5.48
C ALA A 175 3.04 -10.33 4.59
N VAL A 176 3.35 -10.35 3.29
CA VAL A 176 2.85 -11.34 2.33
C VAL A 176 3.40 -12.74 2.61
N ASP A 177 4.64 -12.84 3.10
CA ASP A 177 5.31 -14.10 3.46
C ASP A 177 4.92 -14.64 4.84
N SER A 178 4.30 -13.81 5.68
CA SER A 178 3.90 -14.18 7.04
C SER A 178 2.88 -15.34 7.01
N SER A 179 3.14 -16.35 7.85
CA SER A 179 2.26 -17.51 8.06
C SER A 179 1.70 -17.56 9.48
N ASP A 180 2.04 -16.56 10.30
CA ASP A 180 1.61 -16.38 11.67
C ASP A 180 0.84 -15.06 11.79
N ARG A 181 -0.30 -15.07 12.51
CA ARG A 181 -1.19 -13.90 12.57
C ARG A 181 -0.55 -12.74 13.32
N ARG A 182 0.22 -13.02 14.37
CA ARG A 182 0.90 -11.99 15.16
C ARG A 182 1.99 -11.34 14.33
N GLU A 183 2.77 -12.15 13.61
CA GLU A 183 3.78 -11.66 12.68
C GLU A 183 3.17 -10.85 11.54
N LEU A 184 2.07 -11.32 10.94
CA LEU A 184 1.35 -10.60 9.90
C LEU A 184 0.88 -9.22 10.38
N ARG A 185 0.24 -9.16 11.55
CA ARG A 185 -0.21 -7.89 12.16
C ARG A 185 0.94 -6.92 12.39
N LYS A 186 2.05 -7.43 12.95
CA LYS A 186 3.28 -6.65 13.13
C LYS A 186 3.78 -6.10 11.80
N ASN A 187 3.95 -6.93 10.80
CA ASN A 187 4.46 -6.51 9.49
C ASN A 187 3.51 -5.52 8.79
N MET A 188 2.19 -5.69 8.93
CA MET A 188 1.22 -4.73 8.39
C MET A 188 1.30 -3.35 9.06
N MET A 189 1.57 -3.29 10.37
CA MET A 189 1.84 -2.02 11.04
C MET A 189 3.10 -1.34 10.47
N LEU A 190 4.13 -2.11 10.11
CA LEU A 190 5.35 -1.58 9.46
C LEU A 190 5.08 -1.08 8.04
N VAL A 191 4.24 -1.78 7.28
CA VAL A 191 3.79 -1.30 5.96
C VAL A 191 3.12 0.06 6.09
N ILE A 192 2.26 0.23 7.10
CA ILE A 192 1.56 1.50 7.32
C ILE A 192 2.53 2.57 7.79
N ALA A 193 3.36 2.30 8.79
CA ALA A 193 4.36 3.26 9.30
C ALA A 193 5.32 3.74 8.19
N SER A 194 5.84 2.81 7.37
CA SER A 194 6.71 3.16 6.24
C SER A 194 5.96 3.92 5.13
N SER A 195 4.70 3.60 4.87
CA SER A 195 3.85 4.37 3.95
C SER A 195 3.71 5.82 4.42
N GLN A 196 3.55 6.03 5.73
CA GLN A 196 3.43 7.36 6.32
C GLN A 196 4.75 8.13 6.28
N ASP A 197 5.88 7.47 6.54
CA ASP A 197 7.21 8.07 6.38
C ASP A 197 7.43 8.56 4.94
N ILE A 198 6.99 7.78 3.94
CA ILE A 198 7.05 8.18 2.52
C ILE A 198 6.19 9.42 2.26
N LEU A 199 4.95 9.46 2.74
CA LEU A 199 4.04 10.59 2.55
C LEU A 199 4.57 11.87 3.23
N ASP A 200 5.18 11.74 4.41
CA ASP A 200 5.77 12.85 5.16
C ASP A 200 7.04 13.41 4.51
N ALA A 201 7.79 12.58 3.79
CA ALA A 201 8.95 13.03 2.99
C ALA A 201 8.55 13.82 1.74
N CYS A 202 7.30 13.71 1.29
CA CYS A 202 6.83 14.31 0.05
C CYS A 202 6.21 15.71 0.25
N GLY A 203 6.33 16.56 -0.79
CA GLY A 203 5.52 17.76 -0.93
C GLY A 203 4.06 17.44 -1.30
N VAL A 204 3.14 18.42 -1.22
CA VAL A 204 1.69 18.19 -1.44
C VAL A 204 1.38 17.55 -2.80
N ILE A 205 1.99 18.03 -3.88
CA ILE A 205 1.77 17.51 -5.25
C ILE A 205 2.33 16.08 -5.38
N GLU A 206 3.49 15.82 -4.77
CA GLU A 206 4.15 14.53 -4.82
C GLU A 206 3.39 13.47 -4.02
N ARG A 207 2.82 13.84 -2.86
CA ARG A 207 1.95 12.96 -2.06
C ARG A 207 0.82 12.38 -2.89
N GLN A 208 0.20 13.17 -3.77
CA GLN A 208 -0.85 12.66 -4.65
C GLN A 208 -0.34 11.51 -5.53
N LYS A 209 0.83 11.65 -6.16
CA LYS A 209 1.45 10.60 -6.98
C LYS A 209 1.77 9.33 -6.17
N VAL A 210 2.20 9.50 -4.92
CA VAL A 210 2.42 8.38 -3.99
C VAL A 210 1.11 7.66 -3.68
N LEU A 211 0.04 8.39 -3.37
CA LEU A 211 -1.29 7.80 -3.09
C LEU A 211 -1.86 7.07 -4.31
N GLU A 212 -1.66 7.62 -5.52
CA GLU A 212 -1.99 6.94 -6.78
C GLU A 212 -1.23 5.62 -6.92
N THR A 213 0.06 5.61 -6.59
CA THR A 213 0.88 4.39 -6.60
C THR A 213 0.38 3.38 -5.57
N PHE A 214 0.02 3.79 -4.35
CA PHE A 214 -0.55 2.89 -3.34
C PHE A 214 -1.90 2.30 -3.76
N ALA A 215 -2.76 3.08 -4.41
CA ALA A 215 -4.01 2.59 -4.97
C ALA A 215 -3.76 1.53 -6.06
N LEU A 216 -2.76 1.73 -6.92
CA LEU A 216 -2.35 0.76 -7.94
C LEU A 216 -1.79 -0.54 -7.32
N ILE A 217 -1.00 -0.47 -6.24
CA ILE A 217 -0.54 -1.65 -5.49
C ILE A 217 -1.72 -2.46 -4.98
N LYS A 218 -2.71 -1.79 -4.36
CA LYS A 218 -3.90 -2.47 -3.86
C LYS A 218 -4.68 -3.18 -4.97
N MET A 219 -4.87 -2.51 -6.11
CA MET A 219 -5.62 -3.02 -7.25
C MET A 219 -4.93 -4.21 -7.93
N ARG A 220 -3.62 -4.11 -8.19
CA ARG A 220 -2.86 -5.18 -8.87
C ARG A 220 -2.72 -6.44 -8.02
N ASN A 221 -2.66 -6.28 -6.70
CA ASN A 221 -2.51 -7.37 -5.75
C ASN A 221 -3.81 -7.65 -4.98
N LYS A 222 -4.98 -7.44 -5.59
CA LYS A 222 -6.28 -7.51 -4.91
C LYS A 222 -6.52 -8.82 -4.16
N ASP A 223 -6.16 -9.95 -4.77
CA ASP A 223 -6.44 -11.28 -4.19
C ASP A 223 -5.53 -11.54 -2.97
N ILE A 224 -4.26 -11.09 -3.05
CA ILE A 224 -3.32 -11.11 -1.93
C ILE A 224 -3.81 -10.21 -0.80
N ASN A 225 -4.25 -8.98 -1.11
CA ASN A 225 -4.70 -8.01 -0.12
C ASN A 225 -5.99 -8.47 0.58
N ALA A 226 -6.94 -9.04 -0.15
CA ALA A 226 -8.17 -9.61 0.41
C ALA A 226 -7.85 -10.77 1.37
N TYR A 227 -6.90 -11.64 0.99
CA TYR A 227 -6.47 -12.74 1.85
C TYR A 227 -5.76 -12.25 3.12
N ILE A 228 -4.81 -11.31 2.99
CA ILE A 228 -4.12 -10.71 4.15
C ILE A 228 -5.13 -10.06 5.10
N HIS A 229 -6.11 -9.32 4.57
CA HIS A 229 -7.17 -8.73 5.36
C HIS A 229 -7.99 -9.79 6.12
N GLN A 230 -8.35 -10.89 5.46
CA GLN A 230 -9.06 -12.00 6.09
C GLN A 230 -8.26 -12.61 7.26
N MET A 231 -6.96 -12.86 7.05
CA MET A 231 -6.08 -13.46 8.06
C MET A 231 -5.83 -12.53 9.25
N MET A 232 -5.70 -11.23 8.99
CA MET A 232 -5.54 -10.20 10.02
C MET A 232 -6.73 -10.13 10.99
N LEU A 233 -7.95 -10.19 10.46
CA LEU A 233 -9.19 -10.13 11.23
C LEU A 233 -9.56 -11.45 11.93
N GLY A 234 -8.76 -12.50 11.71
CA GLY A 234 -8.98 -13.80 12.33
C GLY A 234 -10.20 -14.55 11.80
N TYR A 235 -10.67 -14.20 10.60
CA TYR A 235 -11.72 -14.97 9.94
C TYR A 235 -11.16 -16.35 9.58
N SER A 236 -11.68 -17.39 10.24
CA SER A 236 -11.31 -18.77 9.96
C SER A 236 -11.59 -19.12 8.49
N THR A 237 -10.57 -19.57 7.77
CA THR A 237 -10.67 -20.12 6.41
C THR A 237 -11.25 -21.54 6.46
N ASN A 238 -12.47 -21.68 6.99
CA ASN A 238 -13.20 -22.96 6.97
C ASN A 238 -13.48 -23.48 5.54
N THR A 239 -13.16 -22.70 4.51
CA THR A 239 -13.30 -23.05 3.09
C THR A 239 -12.39 -24.17 2.60
N ALA A 240 -11.35 -24.58 3.36
CA ALA A 240 -10.44 -25.64 2.90
C ALA A 240 -10.86 -27.08 3.27
N LYS A 241 -11.94 -27.29 4.04
CA LYS A 241 -12.31 -28.63 4.55
C LYS A 241 -13.58 -29.27 3.96
N SER A 242 -14.28 -28.61 3.03
CA SER A 242 -15.52 -29.19 2.46
C SER A 242 -15.47 -29.56 0.98
N THR A 243 -14.27 -29.69 0.39
CA THR A 243 -14.14 -30.40 -0.90
C THR A 243 -14.01 -31.90 -0.64
N GLU A 244 -15.04 -32.49 -0.03
CA GLU A 244 -15.27 -33.92 -0.24
C GLU A 244 -15.68 -34.12 -1.69
N VAL A 245 -15.02 -35.08 -2.31
CA VAL A 245 -15.07 -35.42 -3.73
C VAL A 245 -16.51 -35.81 -4.11
N SER A 246 -17.26 -34.88 -4.70
CA SER A 246 -18.43 -35.21 -5.51
C SER A 246 -18.00 -35.25 -6.98
N ASP A 247 -18.02 -36.47 -7.54
CA ASP A 247 -17.57 -36.89 -8.88
C ASP A 247 -18.40 -36.33 -10.07
N SER A 248 -18.94 -35.10 -9.97
CA SER A 248 -19.69 -34.50 -11.07
C SER A 248 -18.81 -33.61 -11.94
N LEU A 249 -18.56 -34.05 -13.17
CA LEU A 249 -17.83 -33.40 -14.27
C LEU A 249 -18.50 -32.10 -14.79
N THR A 250 -18.80 -31.15 -13.91
CA THR A 250 -19.22 -29.80 -14.31
C THR A 250 -18.06 -28.82 -14.13
N PRO A 251 -17.70 -28.03 -15.16
CA PRO A 251 -16.62 -27.06 -15.07
C PRO A 251 -16.92 -26.01 -13.99
N PRO A 252 -15.91 -25.61 -13.20
CA PRO A 252 -16.12 -24.71 -12.06
C PRO A 252 -16.56 -23.34 -12.54
N ARG A 253 -17.78 -22.96 -12.16
CA ARG A 253 -18.32 -21.61 -12.33
C ARG A 253 -17.62 -20.71 -11.31
N SER A 254 -17.11 -19.56 -11.76
CA SER A 254 -16.39 -18.52 -11.01
C SER A 254 -16.77 -18.41 -9.51
N ALA A 255 -15.87 -18.88 -8.64
CA ALA A 255 -15.98 -18.82 -7.18
C ALA A 255 -16.00 -17.40 -6.60
N ASN A 256 -15.81 -16.36 -7.43
CA ASN A 256 -15.80 -14.96 -7.00
C ASN A 256 -17.20 -14.37 -6.77
N SER A 257 -18.28 -15.04 -7.21
CA SER A 257 -19.65 -14.50 -7.04
C SER A 257 -20.28 -14.85 -5.69
N GLU A 258 -20.01 -16.04 -5.13
CA GLU A 258 -20.58 -16.46 -3.84
C GLU A 258 -19.83 -15.86 -2.63
N LEU A 259 -18.54 -15.54 -2.78
CA LEU A 259 -17.77 -14.87 -1.73
C LEU A 259 -18.32 -13.47 -1.44
N LYS A 260 -18.70 -12.70 -2.49
CA LYS A 260 -19.26 -11.35 -2.34
C LYS A 260 -20.58 -11.31 -1.59
N GLN A 261 -21.41 -12.35 -1.73
CA GLN A 261 -22.73 -12.37 -1.10
C GLN A 261 -22.68 -12.78 0.38
N ARG A 262 -21.68 -13.57 0.79
CA ARG A 262 -21.44 -13.91 2.21
C ARG A 262 -20.66 -12.83 2.96
N GLN A 263 -19.83 -12.04 2.29
CA GLN A 263 -19.01 -11.00 2.93
C GLN A 263 -19.83 -9.81 3.46
N ILE A 264 -20.98 -9.51 2.84
CA ILE A 264 -21.90 -8.46 3.31
C ILE A 264 -22.81 -8.95 4.46
N GLN A 265 -23.00 -10.27 4.59
CA GLN A 265 -23.65 -10.89 5.74
C GLN A 265 -22.65 -11.28 6.85
N SER A 266 -21.40 -10.82 6.74
CA SER A 266 -20.47 -10.84 7.87
C SER A 266 -21.17 -10.15 9.03
N SER A 267 -21.53 -10.96 10.02
CA SER A 267 -21.97 -10.52 11.32
C SER A 267 -20.90 -9.55 11.83
N THR A 268 -21.15 -8.26 11.64
CA THR A 268 -20.72 -7.25 12.60
C THR A 268 -21.39 -7.67 13.90
N THR A 269 -20.78 -8.61 14.62
CA THR A 269 -20.88 -8.66 16.06
C THR A 269 -20.42 -7.27 16.46
N LYS A 270 -21.38 -6.36 16.57
CA LYS A 270 -21.21 -5.02 17.13
C LYS A 270 -20.76 -5.31 18.54
N THR A 271 -19.47 -5.53 18.75
CA THR A 271 -18.85 -5.29 20.03
C THR A 271 -19.25 -3.85 20.30
N PRO A 272 -20.10 -3.58 21.30
CA PRO A 272 -20.57 -2.23 21.54
C PRO A 272 -19.34 -1.44 21.95
N ILE A 273 -18.72 -0.78 20.98
CA ILE A 273 -17.74 0.26 21.24
C ILE A 273 -18.56 1.29 21.98
N THR A 274 -18.19 1.58 23.23
CA THR A 274 -18.80 2.67 23.99
C THR A 274 -18.41 3.95 23.27
N ILE A 275 -19.23 4.34 22.29
CA ILE A 275 -19.08 5.60 21.58
C ILE A 275 -19.43 6.65 22.62
N TYR A 276 -18.41 7.35 23.12
CA TYR A 276 -18.64 8.59 23.86
C TYR A 276 -19.46 9.50 22.95
N GLU A 277 -20.57 10.05 23.45
CA GLU A 277 -21.40 11.02 22.72
C GLU A 277 -20.51 12.19 22.28
N ARG A 278 -19.95 12.06 21.07
CA ARG A 278 -19.16 13.10 20.45
C ARG A 278 -20.12 14.00 19.72
N ASP A 279 -19.87 15.30 19.85
CA ASP A 279 -20.50 16.29 18.99
C ASP A 279 -20.11 15.99 17.53
N LYS A 280 -21.05 15.42 16.76
CA LYS A 280 -20.86 14.93 15.38
C LYS A 280 -20.50 16.02 14.38
N SER A 281 -20.37 17.27 14.84
CA SER A 281 -20.08 18.45 14.03
C SER A 281 -18.70 19.04 14.33
N SER A 282 -17.66 18.21 14.48
CA SER A 282 -16.30 18.77 14.51
C SER A 282 -16.01 19.45 13.17
N PRO A 283 -15.64 20.75 13.15
CA PRO A 283 -15.32 21.45 11.90
C PRO A 283 -14.18 20.80 11.10
N LEU A 284 -13.34 19.99 11.77
CA LEU A 284 -12.24 19.25 11.17
C LEU A 284 -12.68 17.98 10.42
N GLU A 285 -13.86 17.46 10.74
CA GLU A 285 -14.41 16.25 10.12
C GLU A 285 -15.12 16.57 8.80
N ALA A 286 -15.74 17.74 8.69
CA ALA A 286 -16.55 18.11 7.53
C ALA A 286 -15.82 17.95 6.18
N PRO A 287 -14.58 18.47 5.99
CA PRO A 287 -13.88 18.31 4.71
C PRO A 287 -13.57 16.85 4.36
N PHE A 288 -13.28 16.03 5.38
CA PHE A 288 -13.02 14.60 5.20
C PHE A 288 -14.28 13.86 4.74
N ARG A 289 -15.39 14.10 5.45
CA ARG A 289 -16.70 13.52 5.17
C ARG A 289 -17.26 13.95 3.82
N ASP A 290 -17.13 15.22 3.46
CA ASP A 290 -17.60 15.75 2.18
C ASP A 290 -16.93 15.06 0.99
N ILE A 291 -15.62 14.79 1.08
CA ILE A 291 -14.90 14.09 0.01
C ILE A 291 -15.35 12.63 -0.07
N LEU A 292 -15.50 11.93 1.06
CA LEU A 292 -16.01 10.55 1.08
C LEU A 292 -17.39 10.44 0.43
N ASN A 293 -18.31 11.37 0.77
CA ASN A 293 -19.64 11.44 0.18
C ASN A 293 -19.63 11.82 -1.31
N SER A 294 -18.55 12.42 -1.82
CA SER A 294 -18.41 12.74 -3.24
C SER A 294 -18.02 11.52 -4.11
N ILE A 295 -17.64 10.39 -3.49
CA ILE A 295 -17.23 9.17 -4.19
C ILE A 295 -18.47 8.36 -4.54
N LYS A 296 -18.90 8.42 -5.80
CA LYS A 296 -20.13 7.77 -6.28
C LYS A 296 -20.21 6.27 -6.01
N SER A 297 -19.08 5.55 -6.04
CA SER A 297 -19.10 4.11 -5.74
C SER A 297 -19.32 3.78 -4.26
N LEU A 298 -19.31 4.79 -3.37
CA LEU A 298 -19.66 4.66 -1.97
C LEU A 298 -21.12 5.07 -1.68
N ASP A 299 -21.94 5.29 -2.71
CA ASP A 299 -23.38 5.51 -2.53
C ASP A 299 -24.01 4.32 -1.78
N GLY A 300 -24.66 4.60 -0.65
CA GLY A 300 -25.23 3.58 0.25
C GLY A 300 -24.27 3.09 1.35
N ALA A 301 -23.05 3.61 1.43
CA ALA A 301 -22.06 3.26 2.47
C ALA A 301 -22.04 4.24 3.66
N GLN A 302 -23.10 5.03 3.86
CA GLN A 302 -23.15 6.09 4.88
C GLN A 302 -22.81 5.60 6.28
N ASP A 303 -23.33 4.43 6.67
CA ASP A 303 -23.03 3.83 7.98
C ASP A 303 -21.53 3.53 8.16
N LEU A 304 -20.85 3.05 7.10
CA LEU A 304 -19.40 2.80 7.14
C LEU A 304 -18.59 4.09 7.17
N ILE A 305 -19.08 5.15 6.51
CA ILE A 305 -18.45 6.48 6.55
C ILE A 305 -18.60 7.08 7.95
N ASP A 306 -19.76 6.94 8.58
CA ASP A 306 -19.99 7.34 9.98
C ASP A 306 -19.06 6.58 10.94
N ASP A 307 -19.02 5.25 10.85
CA ASP A 307 -18.11 4.42 11.63
C ASP A 307 -16.64 4.81 11.39
N LEU A 308 -16.26 5.13 10.15
CA LEU A 308 -14.91 5.57 9.81
C LEU A 308 -14.58 6.87 10.53
N CYS A 309 -15.43 7.89 10.42
CA CYS A 309 -15.24 9.18 11.10
C CYS A 309 -15.16 9.01 12.62
N ASP A 310 -16.10 8.25 13.20
CA ASP A 310 -16.15 7.99 14.63
C ASP A 310 -14.86 7.32 15.10
N VAL A 311 -14.41 6.25 14.44
CA VAL A 311 -13.16 5.57 14.80
C VAL A 311 -11.96 6.50 14.60
N TYR A 312 -11.86 7.16 13.44
CA TYR A 312 -10.69 7.96 13.05
C TYR A 312 -10.44 9.13 14.00
N TYR A 313 -11.49 9.89 14.33
CA TYR A 313 -11.36 11.06 15.18
C TYR A 313 -11.43 10.71 16.66
N SER A 314 -11.99 9.55 17.04
CA SER A 314 -12.00 9.13 18.43
C SER A 314 -10.69 8.51 18.90
N ILE A 315 -9.75 8.14 18.00
CA ILE A 315 -8.45 7.53 18.36
C ILE A 315 -7.81 8.31 19.52
N SER A 316 -7.94 7.76 20.72
CA SER A 316 -7.57 8.41 21.96
C SER A 316 -6.40 7.70 22.62
N ILE A 317 -5.73 8.46 23.50
CA ILE A 317 -4.84 8.11 24.63
C ILE A 317 -4.88 6.67 25.21
N ASP A 318 -6.05 6.03 25.15
CA ASP A 318 -6.60 5.16 26.20
C ASP A 318 -6.08 3.71 26.19
N GLY A 319 -4.96 3.45 25.52
CA GLY A 319 -4.30 2.13 25.50
C GLY A 319 -5.01 1.09 24.64
N LYS A 320 -6.16 1.40 24.02
CA LYS A 320 -6.90 0.51 23.10
C LYS A 320 -6.62 0.78 21.62
N TYR A 321 -5.44 1.31 21.31
CA TYR A 321 -5.09 1.73 19.96
C TYR A 321 -5.12 0.61 18.94
N GLU A 322 -4.67 -0.58 19.34
CA GLU A 322 -4.57 -1.72 18.43
C GLU A 322 -5.94 -2.12 17.88
N GLU A 323 -6.94 -2.28 18.76
CA GLU A 323 -8.31 -2.61 18.38
C GLU A 323 -8.91 -1.55 17.47
N ARG A 324 -8.74 -0.26 17.82
CA ARG A 324 -9.25 0.86 17.02
C ARG A 324 -8.55 0.97 15.67
N PHE A 325 -7.25 0.71 15.63
CA PHE A 325 -6.47 0.69 14.41
C PHE A 325 -6.92 -0.43 13.47
N PHE A 326 -7.11 -1.65 13.98
CA PHE A 326 -7.63 -2.74 13.16
C PHE A 326 -9.07 -2.49 12.74
N LYS A 327 -9.88 -1.83 13.56
CA LYS A 327 -11.21 -1.39 13.17
C LYS A 327 -11.17 -0.35 12.05
N LEU A 328 -10.29 0.65 12.17
CA LEU A 328 -10.05 1.66 11.15
C LEU A 328 -9.60 0.99 9.83
N TRP A 329 -8.69 0.04 9.92
CA TRP A 329 -8.20 -0.74 8.78
C TRP A 329 -9.31 -1.56 8.13
N GLU A 330 -10.15 -2.25 8.92
CA GLU A 330 -11.29 -3.02 8.44
C GLU A 330 -12.28 -2.15 7.66
N ILE A 331 -12.69 -1.02 8.25
CA ILE A 331 -13.64 -0.09 7.61
C ILE A 331 -13.02 0.46 6.32
N THR A 332 -11.76 0.91 6.38
CA THR A 332 -11.04 1.44 5.22
C THR A 332 -10.90 0.41 4.10
N HIS A 333 -10.60 -0.85 4.44
CA HIS A 333 -10.53 -1.93 3.46
C HIS A 333 -11.89 -2.20 2.82
N THR A 334 -12.95 -2.24 3.63
CA THR A 334 -14.32 -2.47 3.16
C THR A 334 -14.76 -1.37 2.20
N LEU A 335 -14.57 -0.10 2.57
CA LEU A 335 -14.84 1.04 1.69
C LEU A 335 -13.99 0.97 0.41
N SER A 336 -12.72 0.57 0.51
CA SER A 336 -11.87 0.40 -0.68
C SER A 336 -12.40 -0.68 -1.62
N GLU A 337 -12.96 -1.77 -1.11
CA GLU A 337 -13.57 -2.82 -1.94
C GLU A 337 -14.89 -2.41 -2.59
N MET A 338 -15.58 -1.41 -2.02
CA MET A 338 -16.75 -0.80 -2.66
C MET A 338 -16.37 0.13 -3.81
N CYS A 339 -15.15 0.68 -3.81
CA CYS A 339 -14.67 1.52 -4.91
C CYS A 339 -14.59 0.74 -6.24
N SER A 340 -15.36 1.19 -7.23
CA SER A 340 -15.50 0.53 -8.53
C SER A 340 -14.39 0.88 -9.53
N THR A 341 -13.76 2.05 -9.37
CA THR A 341 -12.69 2.56 -10.24
C THR A 341 -11.42 2.84 -9.46
N ILE A 342 -10.30 3.00 -10.17
CA ILE A 342 -9.03 3.38 -9.55
C ILE A 342 -9.10 4.83 -9.03
N GLU A 343 -9.80 5.71 -9.75
CA GLU A 343 -10.01 7.11 -9.38
C GLU A 343 -10.77 7.23 -8.05
N ASP A 344 -11.78 6.39 -7.83
CA ASP A 344 -12.53 6.37 -6.58
C ASP A 344 -11.65 5.89 -5.41
N ARG A 345 -10.78 4.89 -5.64
CA ARG A 345 -9.80 4.43 -4.63
C ARG A 345 -8.78 5.52 -4.32
N ILE A 346 -8.33 6.28 -5.32
CA ILE A 346 -7.43 7.41 -5.13
C ILE A 346 -8.11 8.49 -4.27
N LYS A 347 -9.36 8.84 -4.56
CA LYS A 347 -10.14 9.79 -3.75
C LYS A 347 -10.31 9.33 -2.30
N LEU A 348 -10.58 8.04 -2.08
CA LEU A 348 -10.64 7.46 -0.74
C LEU A 348 -9.29 7.64 -0.02
N MET A 349 -8.17 7.34 -0.67
CA MET A 349 -6.82 7.52 -0.10
C MET A 349 -6.50 8.99 0.20
N ILE A 350 -6.86 9.92 -0.69
CA ILE A 350 -6.72 11.36 -0.47
C ILE A 350 -7.55 11.81 0.73
N SER A 351 -8.77 11.30 0.87
CA SER A 351 -9.63 11.60 2.02
C SER A 351 -8.94 11.19 3.32
N LEU A 352 -8.43 9.95 3.38
CA LEU A 352 -7.69 9.45 4.55
C LEU A 352 -6.46 10.30 4.88
N GLU A 353 -5.77 10.82 3.86
CA GLU A 353 -4.64 11.72 4.06
C GLU A 353 -5.06 13.10 4.59
N ILE A 354 -6.22 13.63 4.16
CA ILE A 354 -6.77 14.87 4.70
C ILE A 354 -7.17 14.69 6.16
N GLY A 355 -7.86 13.59 6.48
CA GLY A 355 -8.16 13.21 7.86
C GLY A 355 -6.89 13.10 8.70
N ARG A 356 -5.82 12.54 8.12
CA ARG A 356 -4.52 12.42 8.78
C ARG A 356 -3.91 13.76 9.08
N GLY A 357 -3.92 14.68 8.12
CA GLY A 357 -3.41 16.04 8.28
C GLY A 357 -4.08 16.77 9.45
N ALA A 358 -5.39 16.58 9.63
CA ALA A 358 -6.13 17.16 10.76
C ALA A 358 -5.75 16.56 12.12
N ASN A 359 -5.30 15.30 12.16
CA ASN A 359 -4.94 14.57 13.38
C ASN A 359 -3.46 14.14 13.41
N ARG A 360 -2.57 14.92 12.76
CA ARG A 360 -1.19 14.50 12.46
C ARG A 360 -0.41 14.12 13.71
N GLU A 361 -0.48 14.93 14.76
CA GLU A 361 0.24 14.70 16.03
C GLU A 361 -0.17 13.37 16.68
N HIS A 362 -1.46 13.08 16.75
CA HIS A 362 -1.98 11.84 17.33
C HIS A 362 -1.51 10.61 16.55
N ILE A 363 -1.58 10.67 15.22
CA ILE A 363 -1.16 9.58 14.35
C ILE A 363 0.36 9.39 14.39
N GLN A 364 1.14 10.47 14.45
CA GLN A 364 2.60 10.39 14.60
C GLN A 364 2.99 9.79 15.94
N ASN A 365 2.35 10.21 17.05
CA ASN A 365 2.58 9.62 18.36
C ASN A 365 2.27 8.12 18.37
N PHE A 366 1.17 7.71 17.75
CA PHE A 366 0.82 6.30 17.58
C PHE A 366 1.87 5.53 16.76
N ILE A 367 2.29 6.05 15.62
CA ILE A 367 3.33 5.42 14.79
C ILE A 367 4.66 5.32 15.54
N GLN A 368 5.01 6.34 16.32
CA GLN A 368 6.24 6.35 17.10
C GLN A 368 6.21 5.29 18.21
N GLN A 369 5.05 5.06 18.84
CA GLN A 369 4.87 3.96 19.79
C GLN A 369 5.05 2.59 19.12
N ILE A 370 4.47 2.38 17.93
CA ILE A 370 4.67 1.14 17.17
C ILE A 370 6.17 0.90 16.91
N LYS A 371 6.89 1.94 16.49
CA LYS A 371 8.33 1.87 16.20
C LYS A 371 9.15 1.55 17.46
N SER A 372 8.90 2.23 18.57
CA SER A 372 9.65 2.02 19.82
C SER A 372 9.48 0.59 20.34
N ILE A 373 8.27 0.04 20.24
CA ILE A 373 8.00 -1.34 20.65
C ILE A 373 8.76 -2.32 19.76
N GLN A 374 8.80 -2.06 18.45
CA GLN A 374 9.53 -2.93 17.54
C GLN A 374 11.03 -2.95 17.85
N GLU A 375 11.61 -1.78 18.16
CA GLU A 375 13.02 -1.67 18.54
C GLU A 375 13.33 -2.45 19.82
N LEU A 376 12.44 -2.38 20.83
CA LEU A 376 12.57 -3.17 22.05
C LEU A 376 12.50 -4.68 21.79
N ALA A 377 11.61 -5.11 20.90
CA ALA A 377 11.48 -6.51 20.52
C ALA A 377 12.69 -7.06 19.73
N LEU A 378 13.52 -6.19 19.14
CA LEU A 378 14.76 -6.59 18.46
C LEU A 378 15.97 -6.69 19.38
N LEU A 379 15.90 -6.10 20.58
CA LEU A 379 16.97 -6.14 21.59
C LEU A 379 16.90 -7.38 22.50
N LYS A 380 15.78 -8.09 22.47
CA LYS A 380 15.56 -9.38 23.15
C LYS A 380 15.89 -10.53 22.22
#